data_AF-A0A7Y2EE00-F1
#
_entry.id   AF-A0A7Y2EE00-F1
#
_cell.length_a   1.000
_cell.length_b   1.000
_cell.length_c   1.000
_cell.angle_alpha   90.00
_cell.angle_beta   90.00
_cell.angle_gamma   90.00
#
_symmetry.space_group_name_H-M   'P 1'
#
loop_
_entity.id
_entity.type
_entity.pdbx_description
1 polymer ?
#
loop_
_entity_poly.entity_id
_entity_poly.type
_entity_poly.pdbx_seq_one_letter_code
_entity_poly.pdbx_strand_id
1 'polypeptide(L)'
;MSRLAHWAVFTDNNSRRGEFIASLLEGNPPEGFESFSKKEGALFSKSALDRFLEEEARHDQHILTDPEQQELKTMSSGERKKALLTYLLQKEPDYLILVNPFDNLDAASVNSLEKLLTELSHK
;
A
#
# COMPACT_ATOMS: atom_id res chain seq x y z
N MET A 1 -22.43 12.23 6.58
CA MET A 1 -21.12 11.72 6.13
C MET A 1 -21.32 10.28 5.72
N SER A 2 -21.12 9.94 4.43
CA SER A 2 -21.17 8.55 3.97
C SER A 2 -19.95 7.81 4.50
N ARG A 3 -20.16 6.67 5.16
CA ARG A 3 -19.07 5.78 5.58
C ARG A 3 -18.29 5.33 4.34
N LEU A 4 -16.96 5.48 4.35
CA LEU A 4 -16.10 4.93 3.29
C LEU A 4 -16.31 3.42 3.21
N ALA A 5 -16.48 2.91 1.99
CA ALA A 5 -16.62 1.47 1.76
C ALA A 5 -15.23 0.82 1.85
N HIS A 6 -15.13 -0.23 2.65
CA HIS A 6 -13.94 -1.08 2.73
C HIS A 6 -14.30 -2.47 2.25
N TRP A 7 -13.46 -3.04 1.40
CA TRP A 7 -13.65 -4.38 0.85
C TRP A 7 -12.54 -5.31 1.30
N ALA A 8 -12.91 -6.50 1.74
CA ALA A 8 -12.00 -7.62 1.91
C ALA A 8 -12.18 -8.57 0.72
N VAL A 9 -11.11 -8.75 -0.07
CA VAL A 9 -11.11 -9.65 -1.22
C VAL A 9 -10.28 -10.88 -0.85
N PHE A 10 -10.93 -12.04 -0.79
CA PHE A 10 -10.27 -13.31 -0.51
C PHE A 10 -9.87 -13.96 -1.84
N THR A 11 -8.59 -14.33 -1.94
CA THR A 11 -8.01 -14.96 -3.13
C THR A 11 -7.32 -16.26 -2.74
N ASP A 12 -7.23 -17.21 -3.65
CA ASP A 12 -6.44 -18.43 -3.52
C ASP A 12 -5.21 -18.42 -4.45
N ASN A 13 -4.48 -19.53 -4.51
CA ASN A 13 -3.27 -19.65 -5.33
C ASN A 13 -3.55 -19.72 -6.85
N ASN A 14 -4.79 -19.97 -7.25
CA ASN A 14 -5.21 -20.01 -8.66
C ASN A 14 -5.78 -18.65 -9.12
N SER A 15 -6.02 -17.75 -8.17
CA SER A 15 -6.54 -16.42 -8.43
C SER A 15 -5.49 -15.57 -9.13
N ARG A 16 -5.89 -14.88 -10.21
CA ARG A 16 -5.03 -13.95 -10.94
C ARG A 16 -4.93 -12.60 -10.24
N ARG A 17 -4.43 -12.61 -9.00
CA ARG A 17 -4.38 -11.42 -8.13
C ARG A 17 -3.63 -10.25 -8.77
N GLY A 18 -2.55 -10.54 -9.49
CA GLY A 18 -1.78 -9.52 -10.21
C GLY A 18 -2.62 -8.80 -11.27
N GLU A 19 -3.32 -9.56 -12.12
CA GLU A 19 -4.20 -9.02 -13.17
C GLU A 19 -5.36 -8.21 -12.55
N PHE A 20 -5.95 -8.71 -11.46
CA PHE A 20 -7.01 -8.01 -10.72
C PHE A 20 -6.54 -6.65 -10.16
N ILE A 21 -5.36 -6.61 -9.56
CA ILE A 21 -4.81 -5.35 -9.02
C ILE A 21 -4.43 -4.41 -10.17
N ALA A 22 -3.81 -4.93 -11.23
CA ALA A 22 -3.42 -4.13 -12.39
C ALA A 22 -4.65 -3.49 -13.05
N SER A 23 -5.72 -4.25 -13.26
CA SER A 23 -6.94 -3.74 -13.90
C SER A 23 -7.60 -2.62 -13.07
N LEU A 24 -7.60 -2.74 -11.74
CA LEU A 24 -8.01 -1.65 -10.86
C LEU A 24 -7.13 -0.41 -11.05
N LEU A 25 -5.81 -0.54 -10.94
CA LEU A 25 -4.87 0.59 -11.04
C LEU A 25 -4.86 1.27 -12.42
N GLU A 26 -5.17 0.52 -13.47
CA GLU A 26 -5.29 1.03 -14.85
C GLU A 26 -6.64 1.71 -15.13
N GLY A 27 -7.55 1.76 -14.15
CA GLY A 27 -8.88 2.36 -14.30
C GLY A 27 -9.86 1.50 -15.11
N ASN A 28 -9.53 0.23 -15.33
CA ASN A 28 -10.36 -0.79 -15.99
C ASN A 28 -10.84 -1.82 -14.95
N PRO A 29 -11.61 -1.40 -13.93
CA PRO A 29 -11.96 -2.28 -12.83
C PRO A 29 -12.78 -3.49 -13.31
N PRO A 30 -12.63 -4.65 -12.65
CA PRO A 30 -13.43 -5.83 -12.93
C PRO A 30 -14.91 -5.62 -12.54
N GLU A 31 -15.77 -6.53 -12.97
CA GLU A 31 -17.19 -6.52 -12.63
C GLU A 31 -17.41 -6.43 -11.10
N GLY A 32 -18.32 -5.55 -10.69
CA GLY A 32 -18.61 -5.25 -9.28
C GLY A 32 -17.71 -4.18 -8.65
N PHE A 33 -16.69 -3.70 -9.38
CA PHE A 33 -15.76 -2.65 -8.96
C PHE A 33 -15.87 -1.38 -9.83
N GLU A 34 -16.97 -1.20 -10.57
CA GLU A 34 -17.15 -0.10 -11.53
C GLU A 34 -17.02 1.29 -10.87
N SER A 35 -17.31 1.38 -9.57
CA SER A 35 -17.15 2.61 -8.78
C SER A 35 -15.70 3.12 -8.68
N PHE A 36 -14.72 2.31 -9.10
CA PHE A 36 -13.30 2.66 -9.19
C PHE A 36 -12.88 3.12 -10.59
N SER A 37 -13.79 3.10 -11.58
CA SER A 37 -13.47 3.60 -12.90
C SER A 37 -13.12 5.09 -12.82
N LYS A 38 -12.00 5.48 -13.47
CA LYS A 38 -11.46 6.84 -13.49
C LYS A 38 -11.00 7.39 -12.12
N LYS A 39 -10.79 6.52 -11.13
CA LYS A 39 -10.17 6.88 -9.85
C LYS A 39 -8.70 6.50 -9.84
N GLU A 40 -7.89 7.27 -9.13
CA GLU A 40 -6.47 7.01 -8.96
C GLU A 40 -6.23 6.15 -7.72
N GLY A 41 -5.76 4.92 -7.95
CA GLY A 41 -5.46 3.96 -6.90
C GLY A 41 -3.99 3.94 -6.50
N ALA A 42 -3.71 3.68 -5.24
CA ALA A 42 -2.36 3.40 -4.74
C ALA A 42 -2.24 1.93 -4.30
N LEU A 43 -1.08 1.31 -4.56
CA LEU A 43 -0.79 -0.07 -4.15
C LEU A 43 0.17 -0.12 -2.97
N PHE A 44 -0.34 -0.60 -1.83
CA PHE A 44 0.46 -0.96 -0.68
C PHE A 44 0.73 -2.47 -0.68
N SER A 45 1.91 -2.87 -1.12
CA SER A 45 2.32 -4.27 -1.16
C SER A 45 3.82 -4.42 -0.92
N LYS A 46 4.25 -5.64 -0.59
CA LYS A 46 5.68 -5.97 -0.54
C LYS A 46 6.36 -5.68 -1.88
N SER A 47 5.75 -6.07 -3.00
CA SER A 47 6.34 -5.85 -4.33
C SER A 47 6.45 -4.37 -4.71
N ALA A 48 5.55 -3.51 -4.23
CA ALA A 48 5.68 -2.07 -4.40
C ALA A 48 6.85 -1.52 -3.59
N LEU A 49 7.00 -1.96 -2.32
CA LEU A 49 8.14 -1.60 -1.48
C LEU A 49 9.48 -2.06 -2.08
N ASP A 50 9.52 -3.31 -2.57
CA ASP A 50 10.73 -3.91 -3.15
C ASP A 50 11.23 -3.10 -4.36
N ARG A 51 10.33 -2.51 -5.16
CA ARG A 51 10.73 -1.59 -6.25
C ARG A 51 11.46 -0.37 -5.71
N PHE A 52 10.97 0.28 -4.64
CA PHE A 52 11.66 1.44 -4.07
C PHE A 52 13.03 1.06 -3.49
N LEU A 53 13.17 -0.12 -2.89
CA LEU A 53 14.46 -0.64 -2.44
C LEU A 53 15.41 -0.89 -3.62
N GLU A 54 14.91 -1.44 -4.73
CA GLU A 54 15.69 -1.64 -5.95
C GLU A 54 16.13 -0.31 -6.58
N GLU A 55 15.24 0.68 -6.65
CA GLU A 55 15.55 2.01 -7.18
C GLU A 55 16.59 2.74 -6.30
N GLU A 56 16.46 2.68 -4.97
CA GLU A 56 17.47 3.21 -4.04
C GLU A 56 18.83 2.53 -4.27
N ALA A 57 18.85 1.20 -4.36
CA ALA A 57 20.09 0.44 -4.55
C ALA A 57 20.76 0.66 -5.92
N ARG A 58 19.98 0.82 -6.99
CA ARG A 58 20.49 0.98 -8.36
C ARG A 58 20.85 2.41 -8.71
N HIS A 59 20.10 3.38 -8.19
CA HIS A 59 20.15 4.77 -8.62
C HIS A 59 20.48 5.76 -7.50
N ASP A 60 20.73 5.30 -6.28
CA ASP A 60 21.01 6.12 -5.09
C ASP A 60 19.87 7.13 -4.80
N GLN A 61 18.64 6.78 -5.23
CA GLN A 61 17.44 7.60 -5.09
C GLN A 61 16.68 7.26 -3.82
N HIS A 62 16.68 8.21 -2.89
CA HIS A 62 16.02 8.10 -1.59
C HIS A 62 14.59 8.64 -1.67
N ILE A 63 13.68 7.86 -2.27
CA ILE A 63 12.28 8.27 -2.51
C ILE A 63 11.42 8.07 -1.25
N LEU A 64 11.62 6.93 -0.57
CA LEU A 64 10.95 6.63 0.70
C LEU A 64 11.93 6.91 1.83
N THR A 65 11.73 8.00 2.56
CA THR A 65 12.52 8.33 3.74
C THR A 65 11.63 8.45 4.97
N ASP A 66 12.22 8.24 6.14
CA ASP A 66 11.61 8.66 7.39
C ASP A 66 11.92 10.15 7.67
N PRO A 67 11.38 10.74 8.76
CA PRO A 67 11.70 12.11 9.14
C PRO A 67 13.19 12.36 9.43
N GLU A 68 13.96 11.31 9.75
CA GLU A 68 15.40 11.37 10.03
C GLU A 68 16.26 11.15 8.78
N GLN A 69 15.62 11.01 7.61
CA GLN A 69 16.25 10.73 6.30
C GLN A 69 17.08 9.43 6.29
N GLN A 70 16.66 8.45 7.10
CA GLN A 70 17.28 7.14 7.12
C GLN A 70 17.06 6.41 5.77
N GLU A 71 18.10 5.73 5.28
CA GLU A 71 18.04 4.92 4.06
C GLU A 71 17.03 3.77 4.22
N LEU A 72 16.21 3.53 3.19
CA LEU A 72 15.16 2.52 3.23
C LEU A 72 15.71 1.12 3.53
N LYS A 73 16.92 0.82 3.03
CA LYS A 73 17.61 -0.47 3.27
C LYS A 73 17.94 -0.73 4.74
N THR A 74 18.05 0.30 5.57
CA THR A 74 18.44 0.18 6.99
C THR A 74 17.23 0.15 7.93
N MET A 75 16.07 0.58 7.47
CA MET A 75 14.82 0.57 8.24
C MET A 75 14.34 -0.86 8.52
N SER A 76 13.64 -1.07 9.64
CA SER A 76 12.90 -2.31 9.93
C SER A 76 11.72 -2.52 8.97
N SER A 77 11.17 -3.73 8.91
CA SER A 77 10.00 -4.03 8.06
C SER A 77 8.78 -3.16 8.41
N GLY A 78 8.58 -2.87 9.70
CA GLY A 78 7.53 -1.98 10.20
C GLY A 78 7.74 -0.53 9.75
N GLU A 79 8.96 -0.02 9.88
CA GLU A 79 9.31 1.34 9.46
C GLU A 79 9.18 1.51 7.95
N ARG A 80 9.69 0.57 7.14
CA ARG A 80 9.55 0.60 5.67
C ARG A 80 8.09 0.64 5.24
N LYS A 81 7.23 -0.15 5.88
CA LYS A 81 5.78 -0.16 5.63
C LYS A 81 5.14 1.18 6.00
N LYS A 82 5.53 1.80 7.12
CA LYS A 82 5.05 3.14 7.48
C LYS A 82 5.51 4.19 6.46
N ALA A 83 6.77 4.16 6.04
CA ALA A 83 7.31 5.08 5.04
C ALA A 83 6.56 4.95 3.69
N LEU A 84 6.36 3.72 3.21
CA LEU A 84 5.56 3.46 2.02
C LEU A 84 4.14 4.02 2.16
N LEU A 85 3.45 3.72 3.27
CA LEU A 85 2.08 4.18 3.47
C LEU A 85 2.00 5.71 3.49
N THR A 86 2.90 6.38 4.21
CA THR A 86 2.97 7.85 4.24
C THR A 86 3.20 8.42 2.84
N TYR A 87 4.15 7.87 2.08
CA TYR A 87 4.42 8.28 0.70
C TYR A 87 3.20 8.11 -0.21
N LEU A 88 2.51 6.97 -0.13
CA LEU A 88 1.31 6.71 -0.94
C LEU A 88 0.19 7.70 -0.60
N LEU A 89 -0.02 8.02 0.68
CA LEU A 89 -1.06 8.96 1.11
C LEU A 89 -0.76 10.40 0.67
N GLN A 90 0.52 10.79 0.58
CA GLN A 90 0.93 12.10 0.05
C GLN A 90 0.60 12.27 -1.44
N LYS A 91 0.36 11.17 -2.17
CA LYS A 91 -0.12 11.22 -3.56
C LYS A 91 -1.63 11.46 -3.66
N GLU A 92 -2.32 11.61 -2.52
CA GLU A 92 -3.76 11.85 -2.43
C GLU A 92 -4.60 10.87 -3.29
N PRO A 93 -4.37 9.55 -3.19
CA PRO A 93 -5.09 8.58 -4.01
C PRO A 93 -6.56 8.54 -3.61
N ASP A 94 -7.43 8.32 -4.59
CA ASP A 94 -8.87 8.10 -4.37
C ASP A 94 -9.14 6.81 -3.58
N TYR A 95 -8.26 5.82 -3.69
CA TYR A 95 -8.35 4.56 -2.95
C TYR A 95 -7.00 3.87 -2.77
N LEU A 96 -6.92 3.03 -1.75
CA LEU A 96 -5.72 2.27 -1.40
C LEU A 96 -5.99 0.77 -1.48
N ILE A 97 -5.14 0.04 -2.20
CA ILE A 97 -5.14 -1.43 -2.27
C ILE A 97 -4.08 -1.94 -1.31
N LEU A 98 -4.51 -2.69 -0.28
CA LEU A 98 -3.61 -3.31 0.71
C LEU A 98 -3.44 -4.80 0.39
N VAL A 99 -2.20 -5.24 0.11
CA VAL A 99 -1.89 -6.66 -0.12
C VAL A 99 -1.08 -7.19 1.05
N ASN A 100 -1.69 -8.09 1.83
CA ASN A 100 -1.13 -8.68 3.05
C ASN A 100 -0.37 -7.65 3.92
N PRO A 101 -1.05 -6.58 4.37
CA PRO A 101 -0.39 -5.43 4.98
C PRO A 101 0.35 -5.77 6.28
N PHE A 102 0.02 -6.89 6.94
CA PHE A 102 0.61 -7.29 8.22
C PHE A 102 1.74 -8.33 8.13
N ASP A 103 2.04 -8.86 6.94
CA ASP A 103 3.08 -9.89 6.78
C ASP A 103 4.47 -9.38 7.22
N ASN A 104 5.28 -10.25 7.83
CA ASN A 104 6.65 -9.95 8.27
C ASN A 104 6.76 -8.78 9.28
N LEU A 105 5.71 -8.51 10.05
CA LEU A 105 5.70 -7.56 11.14
C LEU A 105 5.71 -8.28 12.50
N ASP A 106 6.40 -7.69 13.48
CA ASP A 106 6.20 -8.07 14.88
C ASP A 106 4.88 -7.51 15.42
N ALA A 107 4.46 -7.99 16.60
CA ALA A 107 3.18 -7.61 17.19
C ALA A 107 3.06 -6.09 17.44
N ALA A 108 4.15 -5.44 17.84
CA ALA A 108 4.15 -3.99 18.07
C ALA A 108 3.92 -3.22 16.76
N SER A 109 4.56 -3.65 15.67
CA SER A 109 4.42 -3.08 14.33
C SER A 109 3.04 -3.35 13.73
N VAL A 110 2.47 -4.54 13.95
CA VAL A 110 1.08 -4.86 13.57
C VAL A 110 0.12 -3.88 14.25
N ASN A 111 0.18 -3.76 15.58
CA ASN A 111 -0.69 -2.86 16.34
C ASN A 111 -0.54 -1.40 15.88
N SER A 112 0.70 -0.98 15.61
CA SER A 112 0.95 0.37 15.12
C SER A 112 0.38 0.63 13.73
N LEU A 113 0.48 -0.33 12.81
CA LEU A 113 -0.06 -0.20 11.45
C LEU A 113 -1.59 -0.27 11.45
N GLU A 114 -2.16 -1.17 12.24
CA GLU A 114 -3.62 -1.28 12.42
C GLU A 114 -4.22 0.02 12.92
N LYS A 115 -3.62 0.64 13.94
CA LYS A 115 -4.06 1.94 14.46
C LYS A 115 -4.05 3.01 13.37
N LEU A 116 -2.96 3.10 12.59
CA LEU A 116 -2.84 4.06 11.50
C LEU A 116 -3.91 3.85 10.41
N LEU A 117 -4.12 2.60 9.98
CA LEU A 117 -5.15 2.27 8.98
C LEU A 117 -6.57 2.56 9.50
N THR A 118 -6.81 2.34 10.79
CA THR A 118 -8.09 2.65 11.44
C THR A 118 -8.34 4.16 11.46
N GLU A 119 -7.34 4.95 11.86
CA GLU A 119 -7.44 6.41 11.85
C GLU A 119 -7.71 6.96 10.44
N LEU A 120 -7.08 6.38 9.42
CA LEU A 120 -7.30 6.76 8.01
C LEU A 120 -8.71 6.40 7.53
N SER A 121 -9.30 5.29 8.01
CA SER A 121 -10.65 4.86 7.62
C SER A 121 -11.77 5.80 8.09
N HIS A 122 -11.47 6.68 9.05
CA HIS A 122 -12.41 7.62 9.63
C HIS A 122 -12.32 9.03 9.06
N LYS A 123 -11.35 9.31 8.20
CA LYS A 123 -11.26 10.58 7.46
C LYS A 123 -12.25 10.60 6.31
#